data_AF-C6LVI0-F1
#
_entry.id   AF-C6LVI0-F1
#
_cell.length_a   1.000
_cell.length_b   1.000
_cell.length_c   1.000
_cell.angle_alpha   90.00
_cell.angle_beta   90.00
_cell.angle_gamma   90.00
#
_symmetry.space_group_name_H-M   'P 1'
#
loop_
_entity.id
_entity.type
_entity.pdbx_description
1 polymer ?
#
loop_
_entity_poly.entity_id
_entity_poly.type
_entity_poly.pdbx_seq_one_letter_code
_entity_poly.pdbx_strand_id
1 'polypeptide(L)'
;MNGGCYEMAKYPGKSVCTATKTGGTCQTSADGYKLDGSNNLVTCSRNCKVCNNDGACTTCMPGYVVSKSDCIQCAAGCATCAGTAATCDICTDGYYKSGSKCIACSKSEASIIGVSDCASCAPPASGTGSVLCYFMNSDVIDPDNKSSLSTGVIAGISVAAVVVVGGLVGFLCWWFLCRGKA
;
A
#
# COMPACT_ATOMS: atom_id res chain seq x y z
N MET A 1 -17.70 -7.62 -34.99
CA MET A 1 -16.38 -7.53 -35.64
C MET A 1 -15.65 -8.82 -35.34
N ASN A 2 -15.85 -9.84 -36.18
CA ASN A 2 -15.27 -11.17 -36.01
C ASN A 2 -13.83 -11.16 -36.55
N GLY A 3 -12.85 -11.67 -35.78
CA GLY A 3 -11.50 -11.96 -36.31
C GLY A 3 -10.55 -10.76 -36.53
N GLY A 4 -10.50 -9.79 -35.63
CA GLY A 4 -9.52 -8.70 -35.70
C GLY A 4 -8.07 -9.17 -35.48
N CYS A 5 -7.11 -8.57 -36.19
CA CYS A 5 -5.69 -8.72 -35.90
C CYS A 5 -5.31 -7.89 -34.66
N TYR A 6 -4.99 -8.54 -33.55
CA TYR A 6 -4.53 -7.91 -32.32
C TYR A 6 -3.02 -7.74 -32.38
N GLU A 7 -2.54 -6.49 -32.38
CA GLU A 7 -1.11 -6.22 -32.19
C GLU A 7 -0.76 -6.17 -30.69
N MET A 8 0.10 -7.08 -30.23
CA MET A 8 0.61 -7.05 -28.85
C MET A 8 1.63 -5.93 -28.61
N ALA A 9 2.18 -5.35 -29.68
CA ALA A 9 3.15 -4.27 -29.62
C ALA A 9 2.51 -2.87 -29.55
N LYS A 10 1.20 -2.76 -29.78
CA LYS A 10 0.51 -1.46 -29.90
C LYS A 10 -0.81 -1.47 -29.13
N TYR A 11 -1.10 -0.36 -28.47
CA TYR A 11 -2.44 -0.15 -27.90
C TYR A 11 -3.44 0.08 -29.04
N PRO A 12 -4.68 -0.44 -28.94
CA PRO A 12 -5.29 -1.11 -27.79
C PRO A 12 -5.10 -2.64 -27.74
N GLY A 13 -4.44 -3.28 -28.72
CA GLY A 13 -4.29 -4.75 -28.77
C GLY A 13 -3.62 -5.34 -27.52
N LYS A 14 -2.55 -4.69 -27.04
CA LYS A 14 -1.83 -5.06 -25.80
C LYS A 14 -2.70 -5.03 -24.53
N SER A 15 -3.72 -4.17 -24.46
CA SER A 15 -4.59 -4.06 -23.28
C SER A 15 -5.67 -5.14 -23.20
N VAL A 16 -5.93 -5.84 -24.30
CA VAL A 16 -7.04 -6.79 -24.40
C VAL A 16 -6.56 -8.23 -24.63
N CYS A 17 -5.34 -8.39 -25.12
CA CYS A 17 -4.74 -9.67 -25.43
C CYS A 17 -3.27 -9.73 -24.98
N THR A 18 -2.89 -10.82 -24.33
CA THR A 18 -1.53 -11.04 -23.78
C THR A 18 -0.69 -12.01 -24.62
N ALA A 19 -1.33 -12.84 -25.45
CA ALA A 19 -0.65 -13.72 -26.41
C ALA A 19 -1.48 -13.88 -27.69
N THR A 20 -0.85 -13.93 -28.87
CA THR A 20 -1.53 -14.10 -30.17
C THR A 20 -1.04 -15.33 -30.94
N LYS A 21 -1.90 -15.95 -31.74
CA LYS A 21 -1.53 -17.01 -32.68
C LYS A 21 -1.01 -16.43 -34.01
N THR A 22 -0.43 -17.30 -34.84
CA THR A 22 -0.09 -17.00 -36.25
C THR A 22 -1.35 -16.52 -36.98
N GLY A 23 -1.31 -15.29 -37.50
CA GLY A 23 -2.48 -14.63 -38.12
C GLY A 23 -3.14 -13.55 -37.26
N GLY A 24 -2.55 -13.18 -36.11
CA GLY A 24 -2.97 -12.01 -35.33
C GLY A 24 -4.21 -12.22 -34.46
N THR A 25 -4.74 -13.45 -34.35
CA THR A 25 -5.86 -13.75 -33.46
C THR A 25 -5.39 -13.88 -32.02
N CYS A 26 -6.20 -13.41 -31.07
CA CYS A 26 -5.86 -13.52 -29.66
C CYS A 26 -5.90 -14.99 -29.20
N GLN A 27 -4.83 -15.43 -28.54
CA GLN A 27 -4.70 -16.75 -27.92
C GLN A 27 -5.00 -16.69 -26.43
N THR A 28 -4.45 -15.69 -25.74
CA THR A 28 -4.60 -15.50 -24.30
C THR A 28 -5.16 -14.11 -24.06
N SER A 29 -6.34 -14.03 -23.47
CA SER A 29 -7.01 -12.77 -23.15
C SER A 29 -6.34 -12.07 -21.96
N ALA A 30 -6.40 -10.75 -21.92
CA ALA A 30 -6.06 -9.98 -20.72
C ALA A 30 -7.18 -10.06 -19.67
N ASP A 31 -6.88 -9.65 -18.43
CA ASP A 31 -7.86 -9.56 -17.35
C ASP A 31 -9.09 -8.74 -17.78
N GLY A 32 -10.29 -9.27 -17.51
CA GLY A 32 -11.56 -8.66 -17.91
C GLY A 32 -11.97 -8.93 -19.36
N TYR A 33 -11.25 -9.79 -20.08
CA TYR A 33 -11.61 -10.25 -21.42
C TYR A 33 -11.60 -11.78 -21.49
N LYS A 34 -12.42 -12.33 -22.40
CA LYS A 34 -12.40 -13.75 -22.76
C LYS A 34 -12.55 -13.93 -24.27
N LEU A 35 -12.24 -15.13 -24.75
CA LEU A 35 -12.64 -15.58 -26.08
C LEU A 35 -13.98 -16.31 -26.00
N ASP A 36 -14.92 -15.99 -26.90
CA ASP A 36 -16.12 -16.80 -27.09
C ASP A 36 -15.81 -18.09 -27.90
N GLY A 37 -16.82 -18.96 -28.06
CA GLY A 37 -16.71 -20.19 -28.84
C GLY A 37 -16.42 -19.98 -30.34
N SER A 38 -16.41 -18.73 -30.82
CA SER A 38 -16.09 -18.32 -32.19
C SER A 38 -14.77 -17.54 -32.28
N ASN A 39 -13.92 -17.61 -31.24
CA ASN A 39 -12.63 -16.92 -31.15
C ASN A 39 -12.71 -15.39 -31.17
N ASN A 40 -13.84 -14.82 -30.78
CA ASN A 40 -13.98 -13.38 -30.60
C ASN A 40 -13.63 -12.97 -29.19
N LEU A 41 -12.90 -11.86 -29.09
CA LEU A 41 -12.63 -11.27 -27.79
C LEU A 41 -13.86 -10.49 -27.33
N VAL A 42 -14.40 -10.88 -26.18
CA VAL A 42 -15.53 -10.24 -25.52
C VAL A 42 -15.12 -9.76 -24.13
N THR A 43 -15.73 -8.68 -23.68
CA THR A 43 -15.48 -8.13 -22.35
C THR A 43 -16.31 -8.87 -21.31
N CYS A 44 -15.70 -9.12 -20.15
CA CYS A 44 -16.40 -9.64 -18.98
C CYS A 44 -17.24 -8.55 -18.29
N SER A 45 -18.14 -8.96 -17.40
CA SER A 45 -18.86 -8.03 -16.50
C SER A 45 -17.90 -7.13 -15.70
N ARG A 46 -18.42 -6.00 -15.21
CA ARG A 46 -17.60 -5.00 -14.50
C ARG A 46 -16.90 -5.62 -13.28
N ASN A 47 -15.65 -5.22 -13.07
CA ASN A 47 -14.79 -5.69 -11.96
C ASN A 47 -14.47 -7.20 -11.99
N CYS A 48 -14.78 -7.88 -13.10
CA CYS A 48 -14.46 -9.28 -13.29
C CYS A 48 -13.08 -9.43 -13.91
N LYS A 49 -12.25 -10.31 -13.34
CA LYS A 49 -10.95 -10.68 -13.88
C LYS A 49 -11.08 -11.81 -14.90
N VAL A 50 -11.86 -12.84 -14.58
CA VAL A 50 -12.09 -14.01 -15.44
C VAL A 50 -13.58 -14.33 -15.45
N CYS A 51 -14.18 -14.44 -16.63
CA CYS A 51 -15.58 -14.84 -16.82
C CYS A 51 -15.70 -16.11 -17.68
N ASN A 52 -16.78 -16.86 -17.48
CA ASN A 52 -17.09 -18.07 -18.23
C ASN A 52 -17.77 -17.77 -19.58
N ASN A 53 -18.16 -18.81 -20.33
CA ASN A 53 -18.78 -18.65 -21.64
C ASN A 53 -20.11 -17.88 -21.61
N ASP A 54 -20.89 -18.04 -20.54
CA ASP A 54 -22.18 -17.37 -20.33
C ASP A 54 -22.02 -15.90 -19.88
N GLY A 55 -20.78 -15.43 -19.71
CA GLY A 55 -20.47 -14.08 -19.23
C GLY A 55 -20.49 -13.95 -17.70
N ALA A 56 -20.80 -15.02 -16.97
CA ALA A 56 -20.75 -15.04 -15.51
C ALA A 56 -19.30 -14.97 -15.01
N CYS A 57 -19.06 -14.14 -14.00
CA CYS A 57 -17.72 -13.98 -13.45
C CYS A 57 -17.33 -15.16 -12.56
N THR A 58 -16.19 -15.77 -12.83
CA THR A 58 -15.61 -16.85 -12.02
C THR A 58 -14.50 -16.36 -11.12
N THR A 59 -13.85 -15.26 -11.46
CA THR A 59 -12.80 -14.64 -10.63
C THR A 59 -12.89 -13.12 -10.74
N CYS A 60 -12.97 -12.44 -9.60
CA CYS A 60 -13.03 -10.99 -9.55
C CYS A 60 -11.64 -10.34 -9.50
N MET A 61 -11.59 -9.05 -9.82
CA MET A 61 -10.40 -8.22 -9.58
C MET A 61 -10.12 -8.12 -8.07
N PRO A 62 -8.88 -7.78 -7.66
CA PRO A 62 -8.54 -7.54 -6.26
C PRO A 62 -9.50 -6.53 -5.60
N GLY A 63 -9.90 -6.78 -4.35
CA GLY A 63 -10.92 -5.99 -3.64
C GLY A 63 -12.38 -6.33 -3.99
N TYR A 64 -12.63 -7.38 -4.77
CA TYR A 64 -13.97 -7.84 -5.12
C TYR A 64 -14.14 -9.36 -4.90
N VAL A 65 -15.37 -9.80 -4.71
CA VAL A 65 -15.73 -11.22 -4.53
C VAL A 65 -16.95 -11.58 -5.38
N VAL A 66 -17.00 -12.83 -5.83
CA VAL A 66 -18.09 -13.33 -6.67
C VAL A 66 -19.35 -13.50 -5.82
N SER A 67 -20.45 -12.91 -6.26
CA SER A 67 -21.78 -13.09 -5.69
C SER A 67 -22.79 -13.36 -6.81
N LYS A 68 -23.32 -14.59 -6.85
CA LYS A 68 -24.33 -15.10 -7.80
C LYS A 68 -23.98 -15.07 -9.30
N SER A 69 -23.00 -14.27 -9.73
CA SER A 69 -22.33 -14.19 -11.06
C SER A 69 -21.64 -12.84 -11.25
N ASP A 70 -21.86 -11.88 -10.34
CA ASP A 70 -21.29 -10.54 -10.37
C ASP A 70 -20.18 -10.36 -9.33
N CYS A 71 -19.32 -9.39 -9.56
CA CYS A 71 -18.27 -9.00 -8.62
C CYS A 71 -18.76 -7.85 -7.76
N ILE A 72 -18.96 -8.13 -6.48
CA ILE A 72 -19.30 -7.12 -5.49
C ILE A 72 -18.05 -6.69 -4.73
N GLN A 73 -17.99 -5.41 -4.37
CA GLN A 73 -16.83 -4.86 -3.69
C GLN A 73 -16.76 -5.42 -2.26
N CYS A 74 -15.54 -5.71 -1.83
CA CYS A 74 -15.22 -6.01 -0.45
C CYS A 74 -15.62 -4.88 0.51
N ALA A 75 -15.86 -5.23 1.77
CA ALA A 75 -16.06 -4.24 2.84
C ALA A 75 -14.90 -3.22 2.88
N ALA A 76 -15.20 -2.00 3.36
CA ALA A 76 -14.21 -0.94 3.45
C ALA A 76 -12.97 -1.38 4.26
N GLY A 77 -11.78 -1.00 3.77
CA GLY A 77 -10.51 -1.38 4.40
C GLY A 77 -10.05 -2.81 4.14
N CYS A 78 -10.74 -3.55 3.27
CA CYS A 78 -10.40 -4.92 2.92
C CYS A 78 -9.71 -5.01 1.54
N ALA A 79 -8.51 -5.59 1.50
CA ALA A 79 -7.77 -5.83 0.27
C ALA A 79 -8.26 -7.11 -0.44
N THR A 80 -8.56 -8.17 0.31
CA THR A 80 -9.07 -9.44 -0.22
C THR A 80 -10.16 -10.02 0.68
N CYS A 81 -11.26 -10.47 0.09
CA CYS A 81 -12.36 -11.12 0.81
C CYS A 81 -12.38 -12.64 0.62
N ALA A 82 -12.73 -13.37 1.69
CA ALA A 82 -12.96 -14.81 1.67
C ALA A 82 -14.45 -15.12 1.48
N GLY A 83 -14.85 -15.58 0.29
CA GLY A 83 -16.18 -16.15 0.04
C GLY A 83 -17.35 -15.15 0.02
N THR A 84 -17.37 -14.14 0.88
CA THR A 84 -18.41 -13.09 0.93
C THR A 84 -17.78 -11.70 1.08
N ALA A 85 -18.50 -10.65 0.66
CA ALA A 85 -17.98 -9.28 0.74
C ALA A 85 -17.80 -8.78 2.18
N ALA A 86 -18.46 -9.42 3.14
CA ALA A 86 -18.39 -9.06 4.55
C ALA A 86 -17.20 -9.70 5.28
N THR A 87 -16.61 -10.75 4.72
CA THR A 87 -15.55 -11.54 5.34
C THR A 87 -14.21 -11.21 4.72
N CYS A 88 -13.39 -10.44 5.43
CA CYS A 88 -12.09 -10.01 4.96
C CYS A 88 -10.97 -10.96 5.39
N ASP A 89 -10.13 -11.34 4.43
CA ASP A 89 -8.91 -12.12 4.67
C ASP A 89 -7.71 -11.22 4.97
N ILE A 90 -7.49 -10.22 4.13
CA ILE A 90 -6.34 -9.30 4.19
C ILE A 90 -6.87 -7.88 4.23
N CYS A 91 -6.49 -7.13 5.25
CA CYS A 91 -6.80 -5.71 5.35
C CYS A 91 -5.85 -4.87 4.52
N THR A 92 -6.32 -3.73 4.02
CA THR A 92 -5.45 -2.73 3.40
C THR A 92 -4.60 -2.05 4.46
N ASP A 93 -3.52 -1.38 4.02
CA ASP A 93 -2.75 -0.51 4.91
C ASP A 93 -3.64 0.52 5.61
N GLY A 94 -3.28 0.86 6.84
CA GLY A 94 -4.09 1.70 7.73
C GLY A 94 -5.25 0.96 8.40
N TYR A 95 -5.40 -0.36 8.22
CA TYR A 95 -6.41 -1.18 8.88
C TYR A 95 -5.80 -2.46 9.49
N TYR A 96 -6.25 -2.83 10.69
CA TYR A 96 -5.93 -4.12 11.31
C TYR A 96 -7.10 -5.10 11.22
N LYS A 97 -6.78 -6.39 11.25
CA LYS A 97 -7.77 -7.47 11.23
C LYS A 97 -8.35 -7.70 12.62
N SER A 98 -9.68 -7.64 12.72
CA SER A 98 -10.45 -7.94 13.92
C SER A 98 -11.54 -8.94 13.56
N GLY A 99 -11.28 -10.22 13.86
CA GLY A 99 -12.11 -11.33 13.37
C GLY A 99 -12.16 -11.39 11.85
N SER A 100 -13.34 -11.16 11.27
CA SER A 100 -13.57 -11.11 9.82
C SER A 100 -13.64 -9.70 9.24
N LYS A 101 -13.43 -8.66 10.06
CA LYS A 101 -13.51 -7.26 9.66
C LYS A 101 -12.14 -6.61 9.68
N CYS A 102 -12.02 -5.53 8.92
CA CYS A 102 -10.87 -4.63 8.95
C CYS A 102 -11.28 -3.33 9.62
N ILE A 103 -10.54 -2.95 10.65
CA ILE A 103 -10.80 -1.76 11.46
C ILE A 103 -9.63 -0.80 11.26
N ALA A 104 -9.92 0.47 11.08
CA ALA A 104 -8.88 1.47 10.89
C ALA A 104 -7.94 1.51 12.10
N CYS A 105 -6.63 1.67 11.87
CA CYS A 105 -5.62 1.70 12.93
C CYS A 105 -5.90 2.75 14.01
N SER A 106 -6.57 3.84 13.66
CA SER A 106 -6.97 4.92 14.57
C SER A 106 -8.27 4.65 15.34
N LYS A 107 -8.91 3.51 15.12
CA LYS A 107 -10.16 3.11 15.77
C LYS A 107 -9.93 1.92 16.68
N SER A 108 -10.66 1.90 17.79
CA SER A 108 -10.69 0.79 18.73
C SER A 108 -11.93 -0.04 18.48
N GLU A 109 -11.79 -1.37 18.51
CA GLU A 109 -12.90 -2.32 18.40
C GLU A 109 -12.61 -3.52 19.29
N ALA A 110 -13.64 -4.04 19.96
CA ALA A 110 -13.52 -5.08 20.97
C ALA A 110 -12.47 -4.71 22.04
N SER A 111 -11.48 -5.57 22.27
CA SER A 111 -10.41 -5.38 23.25
C SER A 111 -9.14 -4.76 22.64
N ILE A 112 -9.21 -4.31 21.38
CA ILE A 112 -8.07 -3.73 20.65
C ILE A 112 -8.21 -2.21 20.65
N ILE A 113 -7.15 -1.52 21.06
CA ILE A 113 -7.09 -0.07 21.15
C ILE A 113 -6.36 0.49 19.93
N GLY A 114 -7.03 1.36 19.18
CA GLY A 114 -6.44 2.04 18.03
C GLY A 114 -5.42 3.11 18.44
N VAL A 115 -4.46 3.36 17.55
CA VAL A 115 -3.43 4.41 17.68
C VAL A 115 -3.66 5.43 16.59
N SER A 116 -3.84 6.70 16.96
CA SER A 116 -3.99 7.80 16.01
C SER A 116 -2.73 7.99 15.18
N ASP A 117 -2.90 8.55 13.97
CA ASP A 117 -1.80 8.87 13.06
C ASP A 117 -0.91 7.67 12.70
N CYS A 118 -1.48 6.47 12.71
CA CYS A 118 -0.79 5.26 12.29
C CYS A 118 -1.15 4.91 10.84
N ALA A 119 -0.14 4.90 9.95
CA ALA A 119 -0.27 4.55 8.54
C ALA A 119 -0.35 3.03 8.31
N SER A 120 0.26 2.22 9.17
CA SER A 120 0.18 0.75 9.09
C SER A 120 0.31 0.13 10.47
N CYS A 121 -0.59 -0.80 10.80
CA CYS A 121 -0.64 -1.44 12.11
C CYS A 121 -0.99 -2.93 12.04
N ALA A 122 -0.60 -3.66 13.09
CA ALA A 122 -1.00 -5.04 13.31
C ALA A 122 -1.82 -5.19 14.62
N PRO A 123 -2.75 -6.16 14.67
CA PRO A 123 -3.44 -6.50 15.91
C PRO A 123 -2.46 -7.08 16.95
N PRO A 124 -2.71 -6.89 18.25
CA PRO A 124 -1.88 -7.46 19.31
C PRO A 124 -1.98 -9.00 19.30
N ALA A 125 -0.85 -9.69 19.53
CA ALA A 125 -0.80 -11.16 19.52
C ALA A 125 -1.75 -11.81 20.54
N SER A 126 -2.02 -11.13 21.65
CA SER A 126 -2.94 -11.59 22.70
C SER A 126 -4.41 -11.28 22.42
N GLY A 127 -4.73 -10.61 21.30
CA GLY A 127 -6.09 -10.16 20.97
C GLY A 127 -6.63 -9.07 21.89
N THR A 128 -5.81 -8.54 22.80
CA THR A 128 -6.15 -7.46 23.74
C THR A 128 -4.96 -6.51 23.85
N GLY A 129 -5.23 -5.20 23.85
CA GLY A 129 -4.20 -4.15 23.95
C GLY A 129 -4.16 -3.22 22.74
N SER A 130 -3.17 -2.33 22.70
CA SER A 130 -2.98 -1.41 21.59
C SER A 130 -2.51 -2.12 20.32
N VAL A 131 -2.95 -1.64 19.16
CA VAL A 131 -2.37 -2.06 17.87
C VAL A 131 -0.87 -1.71 17.83
N LEU A 132 -0.07 -2.59 17.25
CA LEU A 132 1.33 -2.31 17.01
C LEU A 132 1.44 -1.46 15.75
N CYS A 133 1.85 -0.20 15.89
CA CYS A 133 2.05 0.70 14.76
C CYS A 133 3.45 0.53 14.16
N TYR A 134 3.53 0.19 12.87
CA TYR A 134 4.80 0.06 12.15
C TYR A 134 5.24 1.38 11.50
N PHE A 135 4.28 2.17 11.01
CA PHE A 135 4.53 3.44 10.34
C PHE A 135 3.55 4.49 10.82
N MET A 136 4.04 5.67 11.17
CA MET A 136 3.20 6.82 11.51
C MET A 136 2.93 7.65 10.26
N ASN A 137 1.80 8.33 10.20
CA ASN A 137 1.35 9.16 9.09
C ASN A 137 2.04 10.54 9.08
N SER A 138 3.14 10.70 9.82
CA SER A 138 3.90 11.95 9.99
C SER A 138 4.89 12.25 8.85
N ASP A 139 4.81 11.52 7.74
CA ASP A 139 5.64 11.72 6.54
C ASP A 139 4.89 12.42 5.38
N VAL A 140 3.73 13.04 5.62
CA VAL A 140 3.28 14.12 4.73
C VAL A 140 4.02 15.37 5.16
N ILE A 141 5.15 15.64 4.52
CA ILE A 141 5.81 16.95 4.53
C ILE A 141 4.84 17.92 3.85
N ASP A 142 3.82 18.36 4.60
CA ASP A 142 3.06 19.55 4.29
C ASP A 142 3.91 20.72 4.79
N PRO A 143 4.42 21.60 3.91
CA PRO A 143 5.30 22.70 4.31
C PRO A 143 4.62 23.72 5.27
N ASP A 144 3.31 23.60 5.51
CA ASP A 144 2.53 24.57 6.29
C ASP A 144 1.99 24.03 7.64
N ASN A 145 2.05 22.73 7.93
CA ASN A 145 1.57 22.20 9.21
C ASN A 145 2.71 21.67 10.08
N LYS A 146 3.15 22.56 10.97
CA LYS A 146 4.18 22.37 12.00
C LYS A 146 3.69 21.37 13.06
N SER A 147 3.64 20.08 12.72
CA SER A 147 3.39 19.01 13.67
C SER A 147 4.60 18.89 14.61
N SER A 148 4.38 19.37 15.83
CA SER A 148 5.31 19.38 16.96
C SER A 148 5.74 17.98 17.35
N LEU A 149 6.77 17.45 16.70
CA LEU A 149 7.55 16.35 17.23
C LEU A 149 8.32 16.87 18.45
N SER A 150 8.06 16.22 19.59
CA SER A 150 8.83 16.32 20.82
C SER A 150 10.31 16.24 20.46
N THR A 151 10.95 17.40 20.42
CA THR A 151 12.39 17.56 20.31
C THR A 151 12.99 17.27 21.69
N GLY A 152 12.69 16.09 22.21
CA GLY A 152 13.23 15.57 23.46
C GLY A 152 14.25 14.51 23.11
N VAL A 153 15.54 14.87 23.19
CA VAL A 153 16.72 14.08 22.80
C VAL A 153 17.09 14.31 21.33
N ILE A 154 18.37 14.57 21.06
CA ILE A 154 18.99 14.97 19.77
C ILE A 154 19.09 16.51 19.56
N ALA A 155 19.59 17.23 20.57
CA ALA A 155 20.28 18.51 20.38
C ALA A 155 21.31 18.80 21.49
N GLY A 156 22.00 17.77 21.99
CA GLY A 156 22.95 17.92 23.11
C GLY A 156 24.42 17.67 22.75
N ILE A 157 24.74 17.18 21.56
CA ILE A 157 26.10 16.69 21.24
C ILE A 157 26.91 17.71 20.42
N SER A 158 26.26 18.57 19.64
CA SER A 158 26.93 19.52 18.75
C SER A 158 27.56 20.72 19.47
N VAL A 159 27.02 21.14 20.62
CA VAL A 159 27.57 22.30 21.35
C VAL A 159 28.79 21.92 22.18
N ALA A 160 28.85 20.69 22.71
CA ALA A 160 30.00 20.23 23.50
C ALA A 160 31.29 20.14 22.66
N ALA A 161 31.20 19.67 21.41
CA ALA A 161 32.35 19.58 20.52
C ALA A 161 32.93 20.97 20.17
N VAL A 162 32.08 21.97 19.92
CA VAL A 162 32.52 23.33 19.58
C VAL A 162 33.18 24.02 20.78
N VAL A 163 32.68 23.80 22.00
CA VAL A 163 33.31 24.33 23.22
C VAL A 163 34.68 23.68 23.47
N VAL A 164 34.81 22.38 23.24
CA VAL A 164 36.10 21.66 23.41
C VAL A 164 37.12 22.12 22.38
N VAL A 165 36.74 22.23 21.10
CA VAL A 165 37.65 22.70 20.03
C VAL A 165 37.99 24.18 20.23
N GLY A 166 37.02 25.03 20.55
CA GLY A 166 37.24 26.45 20.84
C GLY A 166 38.14 26.67 22.05
N GLY A 167 37.96 25.88 23.11
CA GLY A 167 38.80 25.92 24.31
C GLY A 167 40.24 25.48 24.04
N LEU A 168 40.44 24.40 23.26
CA LEU A 168 41.77 23.92 22.86
C LEU A 168 42.52 24.95 21.99
N VAL A 169 41.86 25.53 20.99
CA VAL A 169 42.47 26.54 20.12
C VAL A 169 42.78 27.83 20.89
N GLY A 170 41.86 28.28 21.76
CA GLY A 170 42.08 29.44 22.61
C GLY A 170 43.23 29.24 23.60
N PHE A 171 43.30 28.07 24.23
CA PHE A 171 44.39 27.72 25.15
C PHE A 171 45.73 27.63 24.42
N LEU A 172 45.79 27.07 23.21
CA LEU A 172 47.01 27.01 22.40
C LEU A 172 47.46 28.40 21.95
N CYS A 173 46.56 29.27 21.50
CA CYS A 173 46.89 30.66 21.15
C CYS A 173 47.41 31.44 22.36
N TRP A 174 46.74 31.33 23.52
CA TRP A 174 47.24 31.94 24.75
C TRP A 174 48.61 31.39 25.13
N TRP A 175 48.79 30.08 25.10
CA TRP A 175 50.04 29.42 25.50
C TRP A 175 51.21 29.85 24.61
N PHE A 176 51.05 29.87 23.28
CA PHE A 176 52.12 30.30 22.38
C PHE A 176 52.43 31.80 22.47
N LEU A 177 51.41 32.65 22.64
CA LEU A 177 51.60 34.10 22.71
C LEU A 177 52.16 34.56 24.07
N CYS A 178 51.71 33.97 25.17
CA CYS A 178 52.14 34.37 26.51
C CYS A 178 53.44 33.67 26.96
N ARG A 179 53.75 32.47 26.46
CA ARG A 179 54.99 31.77 26.81
C ARG A 179 56.21 32.21 26.00
N GLY A 180 56.01 32.94 24.89
CA GLY A 180 57.09 33.55 24.11
C GLY A 180 57.64 34.86 24.69
N LYS A 181 57.11 35.33 25.84
CA LYS A 181 57.52 36.59 26.48
C LYS A 181 57.73 36.41 27.98
N ALA A 182 58.50 35.39 28.34
CA ALA A 182 59.19 35.22 29.62
C ALA A 182 60.58 34.65 29.35
#